data_AF-A0A7C3VCJ6-F1
#
_entry.id   AF-A0A7C3VCJ6-F1
#
_cell.length_a   1.000
_cell.length_b   1.000
_cell.length_c   1.000
_cell.angle_alpha   90.00
_cell.angle_beta   90.00
_cell.angle_gamma   90.00
#
_symmetry.space_group_name_H-M   'P 1'
#
loop_
_entity.id
_entity.type
_entity.pdbx_description
1 polymer ?
#
loop_
_entity_poly.entity_id
_entity_poly.type
_entity_poly.pdbx_seq_one_letter_code
_entity_poly.pdbx_strand_id
1 'polypeptide(L)'
;MKDKVKRKLKNSLSFYLNSYIKEIYGNSGVKILSAMEENGDNSITDEALEKKTKLKISEIRASLNHLLSYGIVSYIREKDEKTGWYTYKWKLNPSKAAYNILNTKKTYFENLRNKLSQEGVVFYTCDKNCDYYEFEEALNNKFRCPKCDRKLKYVDTYPKIKQLNKKIDYLNNLYDQVIELSK
;
A
#
# COMPACT_ATOMS: atom_id res chain seq x y z
N MET A 1 -24.55 -1.88 -19.26
CA MET A 1 -23.09 -1.71 -19.49
C MET A 1 -22.35 -1.18 -18.25
N LYS A 2 -22.90 -0.19 -17.53
CA LYS A 2 -22.33 0.40 -16.30
C LYS A 2 -22.14 -0.62 -15.14
N ASP A 3 -23.05 -1.57 -14.96
CA ASP A 3 -22.96 -2.55 -13.84
C ASP A 3 -21.87 -3.62 -14.03
N LYS A 4 -21.64 -4.08 -15.27
CA LYS A 4 -20.54 -5.01 -15.59
C LYS A 4 -19.17 -4.37 -15.34
N VAL A 5 -19.04 -3.08 -15.65
CA VAL A 5 -17.82 -2.29 -15.42
C VAL A 5 -17.59 -2.05 -13.92
N LYS A 6 -18.62 -1.61 -13.18
CA LYS A 6 -18.55 -1.48 -11.71
C LYS A 6 -18.17 -2.79 -11.02
N ARG A 7 -18.75 -3.92 -11.43
CA ARG A 7 -18.46 -5.24 -10.86
C ARG A 7 -17.03 -5.71 -11.15
N LYS A 8 -16.53 -5.46 -12.37
CA LYS A 8 -15.14 -5.78 -12.76
C LYS A 8 -14.12 -4.95 -11.97
N LEU A 9 -14.41 -3.66 -11.76
CA LEU A 9 -13.60 -2.75 -10.94
C LEU A 9 -13.60 -3.14 -9.46
N LYS A 10 -14.77 -3.50 -8.89
CA LYS A 10 -14.87 -3.99 -7.50
C LYS A 10 -14.02 -5.25 -7.29
N ASN A 11 -14.06 -6.20 -8.23
CA ASN A 11 -13.27 -7.43 -8.14
C ASN A 11 -11.76 -7.16 -8.29
N SER A 12 -11.37 -6.28 -9.21
CA SER A 12 -9.97 -5.85 -9.36
C SER A 12 -9.47 -5.21 -8.06
N LEU A 13 -10.25 -4.29 -7.49
CA LEU A 13 -9.89 -3.59 -6.27
C LEU A 13 -9.75 -4.54 -5.07
N SER A 14 -10.66 -5.50 -4.91
CA SER A 14 -10.58 -6.54 -3.87
C SER A 14 -9.31 -7.39 -4.01
N PHE A 15 -8.93 -7.77 -5.24
CA PHE A 15 -7.67 -8.51 -5.48
C PHE A 15 -6.42 -7.70 -5.08
N TYR A 16 -6.38 -6.41 -5.44
CA TYR A 16 -5.28 -5.53 -5.05
C TYR A 16 -5.23 -5.27 -3.55
N LEU A 17 -6.38 -5.07 -2.89
CA LEU A 17 -6.47 -4.92 -1.44
C LEU A 17 -5.94 -6.16 -0.72
N ASN A 18 -6.37 -7.35 -1.16
CA ASN A 18 -5.93 -8.62 -0.60
C ASN A 18 -4.42 -8.81 -0.74
N SER A 19 -3.85 -8.46 -1.90
CA SER A 19 -2.41 -8.55 -2.14
C SER A 19 -1.62 -7.59 -1.24
N TYR A 20 -2.09 -6.34 -1.12
CA TYR A 20 -1.46 -5.32 -0.28
C TYR A 20 -1.54 -5.66 1.22
N ILE A 21 -2.70 -6.10 1.70
CA ILE A 21 -2.87 -6.52 3.09
C ILE A 21 -2.02 -7.75 3.39
N LYS A 22 -1.89 -8.70 2.45
CA LYS A 22 -1.01 -9.85 2.61
C LYS A 22 0.46 -9.44 2.74
N GLU A 23 0.91 -8.44 1.99
CA GLU A 23 2.28 -7.92 2.06
C GLU A 23 2.57 -7.25 3.41
N ILE A 24 1.61 -6.49 3.94
CA ILE A 24 1.81 -5.71 5.17
C ILE A 24 1.56 -6.53 6.44
N TYR A 25 0.58 -7.41 6.41
CA TYR A 25 0.02 -8.04 7.61
C TYR A 25 -0.10 -9.56 7.50
N GLY A 26 0.23 -10.14 6.34
CA GLY A 26 0.19 -11.58 6.14
C GLY A 26 -1.23 -12.15 6.08
N ASN A 27 -1.33 -13.46 6.32
CA ASN A 27 -2.55 -14.22 6.05
C ASN A 27 -3.72 -13.88 6.98
N SER A 28 -3.45 -13.43 8.21
CA SER A 28 -4.49 -13.11 9.18
C SER A 28 -5.31 -11.88 8.77
N GLY A 29 -4.64 -10.87 8.19
CA GLY A 29 -5.29 -9.68 7.65
C GLY A 29 -6.19 -10.01 6.47
N VAL A 30 -5.74 -10.93 5.59
CA VAL A 30 -6.53 -11.41 4.46
C VAL A 30 -7.79 -12.14 4.95
N LYS A 31 -7.67 -13.03 5.95
CA LYS A 31 -8.83 -13.73 6.53
C LYS A 31 -9.87 -12.77 7.10
N ILE A 32 -9.42 -11.73 7.80
CA ILE A 32 -10.32 -10.72 8.36
C ILE A 32 -10.98 -9.91 7.24
N LEU A 33 -10.22 -9.49 6.23
CA LEU A 33 -10.78 -8.79 5.08
C LEU A 33 -11.86 -9.63 4.39
N SER A 34 -11.58 -10.92 4.09
CA SER A 34 -12.55 -11.81 3.47
C SER A 34 -13.81 -11.99 4.33
N ALA A 35 -13.66 -12.17 5.64
CA ALA A 35 -14.81 -12.27 6.55
C ALA A 35 -15.65 -10.99 6.60
N MET A 36 -15.02 -9.81 6.47
CA MET A 36 -15.71 -8.53 6.36
C MET A 36 -16.40 -8.36 4.99
N GLU A 37 -15.75 -8.76 3.89
CA GLU A 37 -16.33 -8.72 2.53
C GLU A 37 -17.56 -9.62 2.42
N GLU A 38 -17.53 -10.81 3.03
CA GLU A 38 -18.68 -11.72 3.13
C GLU A 38 -19.85 -11.11 3.94
N ASN A 39 -19.56 -10.20 4.88
CA ASN A 39 -20.57 -9.49 5.66
C ASN A 39 -21.18 -8.31 4.89
N GLY A 40 -20.69 -8.02 3.68
CA GLY A 40 -21.18 -6.96 2.82
C GLY A 40 -20.93 -5.57 3.41
N ASP A 41 -21.90 -4.66 3.23
CA ASP A 41 -21.80 -3.28 3.73
C ASP A 41 -22.18 -3.14 5.22
N ASN A 42 -22.48 -4.25 5.90
CA ASN A 42 -22.85 -4.29 7.31
C ASN A 42 -21.62 -4.28 8.20
N SER A 43 -21.75 -3.66 9.37
CA SER A 43 -20.69 -3.69 10.37
C SER A 43 -20.62 -5.04 11.10
N ILE A 44 -19.44 -5.40 11.60
CA ILE A 44 -19.16 -6.70 12.23
C ILE A 44 -18.39 -6.50 13.54
N THR A 45 -18.69 -7.30 14.57
CA THR A 45 -17.98 -7.23 15.86
C THR A 45 -16.74 -8.14 15.87
N ASP A 46 -15.86 -7.92 16.84
CA ASP A 46 -14.68 -8.77 17.07
C ASP A 46 -15.08 -10.24 17.29
N GLU A 47 -16.15 -10.49 18.02
CA GLU A 47 -16.66 -11.84 18.35
C GLU A 47 -17.24 -12.54 17.11
N ALA A 48 -17.91 -11.79 16.23
CA ALA A 48 -18.38 -12.32 14.96
C ALA A 48 -17.21 -12.64 14.01
N LEU A 49 -16.17 -11.80 14.00
CA LEU A 49 -14.94 -12.07 13.26
C LEU A 49 -14.20 -13.31 13.81
N GLU A 50 -14.17 -13.50 15.12
CA GLU A 50 -13.58 -14.70 15.75
C GLU A 50 -14.29 -15.97 15.29
N LYS A 51 -15.62 -15.98 15.32
CA LYS A 51 -16.43 -17.12 14.85
C LYS A 51 -16.19 -17.44 13.36
N LYS A 52 -16.06 -16.42 12.51
CA LYS A 52 -15.86 -16.59 11.06
C LYS A 52 -14.43 -16.99 10.70
N THR A 53 -13.44 -16.36 11.32
CA THR A 53 -12.02 -16.50 10.92
C THR A 53 -11.28 -17.58 11.70
N LYS A 54 -11.82 -18.00 12.86
CA LYS A 54 -11.18 -18.87 13.86
C LYS A 54 -9.85 -18.32 14.39
N LEU A 55 -9.59 -17.03 14.21
CA LEU A 55 -8.45 -16.33 14.80
C LEU A 55 -8.80 -15.95 16.24
N LYS A 56 -7.80 -15.83 17.11
CA LYS A 56 -8.02 -15.37 18.48
C LYS A 56 -8.44 -13.90 18.49
N ILE A 57 -9.32 -13.51 19.41
CA ILE A 57 -9.77 -12.12 19.52
C ILE A 57 -8.62 -11.09 19.64
N SER A 58 -7.50 -11.46 20.28
CA SER A 58 -6.32 -10.59 20.39
C SER A 58 -5.66 -10.32 19.04
N GLU A 59 -5.56 -11.36 18.20
CA GLU A 59 -5.03 -11.27 16.84
C GLU A 59 -5.95 -10.44 15.95
N ILE A 60 -7.27 -10.62 16.10
CA ILE A 60 -8.28 -9.83 15.38
C ILE A 60 -8.16 -8.35 15.73
N ARG A 61 -8.09 -8.01 17.02
CA ARG A 61 -7.95 -6.61 17.45
C ARG A 61 -6.65 -5.98 16.97
N ALA A 62 -5.53 -6.71 17.06
CA ALA A 62 -4.26 -6.24 16.51
C ALA A 62 -4.37 -5.96 15.01
N SER A 63 -5.04 -6.85 14.27
CA SER A 63 -5.26 -6.70 12.83
C SER A 63 -6.14 -5.50 12.52
N LEU A 64 -7.27 -5.34 13.20
CA LEU A 64 -8.22 -4.26 12.96
C LEU A 64 -7.63 -2.89 13.29
N ASN A 65 -6.84 -2.79 14.37
CA ASN A 65 -6.12 -1.56 14.70
C ASN A 65 -5.10 -1.19 13.60
N HIS A 66 -4.41 -2.19 13.05
CA HIS A 66 -3.50 -1.97 11.94
C HIS A 66 -4.26 -1.58 10.66
N LEU A 67 -5.33 -2.29 10.30
CA LEU A 67 -6.16 -1.93 9.14
C LEU A 67 -6.78 -0.53 9.30
N LEU A 68 -7.11 -0.13 10.53
CA LEU A 68 -7.61 1.21 10.86
C LEU A 68 -6.55 2.29 10.61
N SER A 69 -5.28 2.04 10.96
CA SER A 69 -4.19 3.02 10.71
C SER A 69 -3.95 3.27 9.22
N TYR A 70 -4.30 2.31 8.36
CA TYR A 70 -4.27 2.45 6.90
C TYR A 70 -5.62 2.88 6.32
N GLY A 71 -6.61 3.21 7.16
CA GLY A 71 -7.94 3.63 6.75
C GLY A 71 -8.72 2.59 5.95
N ILE A 72 -8.34 1.31 6.06
CA ILE A 72 -9.00 0.20 5.37
C ILE A 72 -10.33 -0.14 6.04
N VAL A 73 -10.37 -0.01 7.37
CA VAL A 73 -11.58 -0.18 8.17
C VAL A 73 -11.88 1.08 8.96
N SER A 74 -13.14 1.24 9.35
CA SER A 74 -13.60 2.17 10.37
C SER A 74 -14.40 1.42 11.43
N TYR A 75 -14.67 2.06 12.57
CA TYR A 75 -15.54 1.49 13.59
C TYR A 75 -16.57 2.49 14.07
N ILE A 76 -17.67 1.96 14.60
CA ILE A 76 -18.59 2.67 15.47
C ILE A 76 -18.55 2.02 16.85
N ARG A 77 -18.75 2.82 17.90
CA ARG A 77 -18.96 2.31 19.25
C ARG A 77 -20.40 2.52 19.65
N GLU A 78 -21.01 1.49 20.19
CA GLU A 78 -22.36 1.54 20.75
C GLU A 78 -22.27 1.24 22.24
N LYS A 79 -22.98 2.03 23.06
CA LYS A 79 -23.07 1.80 24.50
C LYS A 79 -24.38 1.08 24.78
N ASP A 80 -24.31 -0.03 25.50
CA ASP A 80 -25.50 -0.67 26.06
C ASP A 80 -26.01 0.17 27.24
N GLU A 81 -27.23 0.68 27.15
CA GLU A 81 -27.83 1.53 28.19
C GLU A 81 -28.14 0.77 29.48
N LYS A 82 -28.34 -0.55 29.41
CA LYS A 82 -28.68 -1.39 30.58
C LYS A 82 -27.42 -1.83 31.33
N THR A 83 -26.41 -2.26 30.60
CA THR A 83 -25.20 -2.87 31.19
C THR A 83 -24.02 -1.91 31.25
N GLY A 84 -24.07 -0.80 30.50
CA GLY A 84 -23.01 0.21 30.43
C GLY A 84 -21.82 -0.18 29.53
N TRP A 85 -21.81 -1.39 28.96
CA TRP A 85 -20.71 -1.91 28.16
C TRP A 85 -20.66 -1.30 26.75
N TYR A 86 -19.44 -1.16 26.22
CA TYR A 86 -19.21 -0.69 24.85
C TYR A 86 -19.02 -1.87 23.90
N THR A 87 -19.74 -1.85 22.77
CA THR A 87 -19.55 -2.78 21.66
C THR A 87 -18.94 -2.02 20.48
N TYR A 88 -17.87 -2.58 19.92
CA TYR A 88 -17.23 -2.06 18.71
C TYR A 88 -17.75 -2.82 17.49
N LYS A 89 -18.20 -2.08 16.48
CA LYS A 89 -18.59 -2.65 15.19
C LYS A 89 -17.74 -2.05 14.09
N TRP A 90 -17.05 -2.91 13.36
CA TRP A 90 -16.11 -2.57 12.30
C TRP A 90 -16.77 -2.62 10.94
N LYS A 91 -16.41 -1.68 10.07
CA LYS A 91 -16.90 -1.62 8.69
C LYS A 91 -15.73 -1.43 7.74
N LEU A 92 -15.78 -2.13 6.60
CA LEU A 92 -14.79 -1.94 5.54
C LEU A 92 -15.02 -0.60 4.84
N ASN A 93 -13.95 0.10 4.49
CA ASN A 93 -14.00 1.30 3.67
C ASN A 93 -13.17 1.12 2.39
N PRO A 94 -13.69 0.43 1.37
CA PRO A 94 -12.94 0.09 0.16
C PRO A 94 -12.42 1.32 -0.59
N SER A 95 -13.22 2.38 -0.66
CA SER A 95 -12.84 3.61 -1.37
C SER A 95 -11.69 4.33 -0.66
N LYS A 96 -11.74 4.47 0.67
CA LYS A 96 -10.65 5.05 1.45
C LYS A 96 -9.41 4.16 1.45
N ALA A 97 -9.58 2.84 1.50
CA ALA A 97 -8.50 1.88 1.37
C ALA A 97 -7.77 2.05 0.02
N ALA A 98 -8.53 2.08 -1.08
CA ALA A 98 -8.00 2.27 -2.43
C ALA A 98 -7.22 3.58 -2.55
N TYR A 99 -7.82 4.66 -2.06
CA TYR A 99 -7.20 5.99 -1.99
C TYR A 99 -5.85 5.95 -1.26
N ASN A 100 -5.83 5.39 -0.04
CA ASN A 100 -4.63 5.37 0.79
C ASN A 100 -3.52 4.52 0.17
N ILE A 101 -3.86 3.38 -0.45
CA ILE A 101 -2.91 2.51 -1.14
C ILE A 101 -2.29 3.24 -2.34
N LEU A 102 -3.12 3.87 -3.17
CA LEU A 102 -2.64 4.63 -4.33
C LEU A 102 -1.74 5.80 -3.90
N ASN A 103 -2.16 6.55 -2.88
CA ASN A 103 -1.40 7.68 -2.36
C ASN A 103 -0.05 7.23 -1.79
N THR A 104 -0.02 6.14 -1.02
CA THR A 104 1.23 5.57 -0.48
C THR A 104 2.22 5.20 -1.60
N LYS A 105 1.74 4.52 -2.65
CA LYS A 105 2.57 4.18 -3.82
C LYS A 105 3.05 5.41 -4.58
N LYS A 106 2.18 6.42 -4.73
CA LYS A 106 2.52 7.69 -5.38
C LYS A 106 3.65 8.39 -4.61
N THR A 107 3.48 8.60 -3.30
CA THR A 107 4.50 9.22 -2.45
C THR A 107 5.83 8.47 -2.51
N TYR A 108 5.81 7.14 -2.54
CA TYR A 108 7.03 6.35 -2.72
C TYR A 108 7.74 6.67 -4.04
N PHE A 109 7.01 6.70 -5.17
CA PHE A 109 7.62 7.03 -6.46
C PHE A 109 8.04 8.50 -6.58
N GLU A 110 7.29 9.42 -5.97
CA GLU A 110 7.67 10.84 -5.89
C GLU A 110 8.97 11.02 -5.12
N ASN A 111 9.13 10.34 -3.97
CA ASN A 111 10.38 10.37 -3.21
C ASN A 111 11.55 9.82 -4.01
N LEU A 112 11.37 8.69 -4.72
CA LEU A 112 12.40 8.14 -5.61
C LEU A 112 12.73 9.10 -6.77
N ARG A 113 11.72 9.71 -7.37
CA ARG A 113 11.89 10.68 -8.46
C ARG A 113 12.68 11.89 -7.96
N ASN A 114 12.28 12.46 -6.82
CA ASN A 114 12.91 13.62 -6.21
C ASN A 114 14.38 13.35 -5.88
N LYS A 115 14.69 12.18 -5.31
CA LYS A 115 16.08 11.77 -5.05
C LYS A 115 16.92 11.70 -6.33
N LEU A 116 16.34 11.22 -7.44
CA LEU A 116 17.03 11.12 -8.72
C LEU A 116 17.13 12.45 -9.48
N SER A 117 16.22 13.39 -9.22
CA SER A 117 16.16 14.70 -9.89
C SER A 117 16.82 15.83 -9.11
N GLN A 118 17.42 15.54 -7.95
CA GLN A 118 18.18 16.52 -7.20
C GLN A 118 19.37 17.00 -8.04
N GLU A 119 19.46 18.31 -8.24
CA GLU A 119 20.55 18.92 -8.99
C GLU A 119 21.89 18.60 -8.34
N GLY A 120 22.88 18.23 -9.16
CA GLY A 120 24.22 17.85 -8.68
C GLY A 120 24.35 16.42 -8.17
N VAL A 121 23.25 15.68 -7.99
CA VAL A 121 23.32 14.26 -7.60
C VAL A 121 23.57 13.39 -8.83
N VAL A 122 24.78 12.83 -8.90
CA VAL A 122 25.18 11.87 -9.94
C VAL A 122 25.40 10.50 -9.32
N PHE A 123 24.90 9.47 -9.99
CA PHE A 123 25.06 8.09 -9.55
C PHE A 123 26.05 7.36 -10.44
N TYR A 124 26.74 6.39 -9.84
CA TYR A 124 27.63 5.47 -10.51
C TYR A 124 27.26 4.02 -10.21
N THR A 125 27.44 3.14 -11.19
CA THR A 125 27.24 1.69 -11.00
C THR A 125 28.23 0.88 -11.82
N CYS A 126 28.47 -0.36 -11.43
CA CYS A 126 29.25 -1.29 -12.24
C CYS A 126 28.38 -1.95 -13.31
N ASP A 127 29.01 -2.55 -14.32
CA ASP A 127 28.35 -3.32 -15.38
C ASP A 127 27.49 -4.50 -14.87
N LYS A 128 27.75 -4.99 -13.65
CA LYS A 128 26.95 -6.02 -12.96
C LYS A 128 25.77 -5.46 -12.15
N ASN A 129 25.58 -4.14 -12.11
CA ASN A 129 24.55 -3.47 -11.30
C ASN A 129 24.52 -3.94 -9.84
N CYS A 130 25.69 -4.13 -9.22
CA CYS A 130 25.79 -4.64 -7.84
C CYS A 130 25.27 -3.65 -6.78
N ASP A 131 25.41 -2.35 -7.04
CA ASP A 131 24.81 -1.26 -6.26
C ASP A 131 24.90 0.08 -7.00
N TYR A 132 24.28 1.12 -6.46
CA TYR A 132 24.45 2.51 -6.89
C TYR A 132 25.25 3.30 -5.84
N TYR A 133 26.18 4.12 -6.31
CA TYR A 133 27.05 4.94 -5.46
C TYR A 133 26.91 6.41 -5.87
N GLU A 134 26.85 7.32 -4.92
CA GLU A 134 26.94 8.76 -5.19
C GLU A 134 28.38 9.15 -5.57
N PHE A 135 28.58 10.39 -6.04
CA PHE A 135 29.90 10.86 -6.48
C PHE A 135 30.98 10.69 -5.41
N GLU A 136 30.71 11.14 -4.18
CA GLU A 136 31.66 11.05 -3.05
C GLU A 136 32.03 9.60 -2.72
N GLU A 137 31.05 8.69 -2.75
CA GLU A 137 31.28 7.26 -2.53
C GLU A 137 32.10 6.65 -3.67
N ALA A 138 31.79 7.01 -4.92
CA ALA A 138 32.54 6.57 -6.07
C ALA A 138 33.98 7.08 -6.02
N LEU A 139 34.20 8.34 -5.61
CA LEU A 139 35.51 8.95 -5.43
C LEU A 139 36.32 8.23 -4.35
N ASN A 140 35.73 8.01 -3.17
CA ASN A 140 36.34 7.27 -2.06
C ASN A 140 36.72 5.84 -2.46
N ASN A 141 35.91 5.20 -3.30
CA ASN A 141 36.19 3.88 -3.85
C ASN A 141 37.04 3.90 -5.14
N LYS A 142 37.63 5.04 -5.51
CA LYS A 142 38.46 5.22 -6.72
C LYS A 142 37.76 4.73 -8.01
N PHE A 143 36.46 4.96 -8.09
CA PHE A 143 35.56 4.52 -9.15
C PHE A 143 35.60 2.99 -9.39
N ARG A 144 35.75 2.20 -8.32
CA ARG A 144 35.66 0.73 -8.33
C ARG A 144 34.55 0.26 -7.41
N CYS A 145 33.83 -0.78 -7.82
CA CYS A 145 32.74 -1.33 -7.04
C CYS A 145 33.27 -2.12 -5.83
N PRO A 146 32.91 -1.78 -4.58
CA PRO A 146 33.31 -2.53 -3.39
C PRO A 146 32.93 -4.01 -3.39
N LYS A 147 31.89 -4.39 -4.15
CA LYS A 147 31.36 -5.77 -4.18
C LYS A 147 32.02 -6.66 -5.24
N CYS A 148 32.48 -6.09 -6.36
CA CYS A 148 32.96 -6.90 -7.50
C CYS A 148 34.23 -6.36 -8.16
N ASP A 149 34.82 -5.29 -7.61
CA ASP A 149 36.04 -4.59 -8.07
C ASP A 149 35.99 -4.07 -9.52
N ARG A 150 34.82 -4.12 -10.18
CA ARG A 150 34.66 -3.59 -11.54
C ARG A 150 34.54 -2.08 -11.54
N LYS A 151 34.95 -1.47 -12.66
CA LYS A 151 34.90 -0.01 -12.86
C LYS A 151 33.45 0.49 -12.75
N LEU A 152 33.27 1.51 -11.93
CA LEU A 152 32.03 2.26 -11.83
C LEU A 152 31.89 3.21 -13.03
N LYS A 153 30.69 3.29 -13.59
CA LYS A 153 30.33 4.16 -14.71
C LYS A 153 29.19 5.07 -14.29
N TYR A 154 29.23 6.30 -14.81
CA TYR A 154 28.14 7.26 -14.64
C TYR A 154 26.81 6.67 -15.12
N VAL A 155 25.76 6.91 -14.34
CA VAL A 155 24.39 6.51 -14.63
C VAL A 155 23.62 7.72 -15.09
N ASP A 156 23.12 7.68 -16.31
CA ASP A 156 22.10 8.64 -16.76
C ASP A 156 20.80 8.38 -16.00
N THR A 157 20.43 9.30 -15.11
CA THR A 157 19.21 9.23 -14.30
C THR A 157 17.97 9.62 -15.10
N TYR A 158 18.11 10.32 -16.24
CA TYR A 158 17.00 10.86 -17.02
C TYR A 158 16.00 9.78 -17.51
N PRO A 159 16.42 8.63 -18.07
CA PRO A 159 15.51 7.56 -18.46
C PRO A 159 14.71 7.03 -17.26
N LYS A 160 15.33 6.93 -16.09
CA LYS A 160 14.70 6.40 -14.87
C LYS A 160 13.70 7.39 -14.29
N ILE A 161 14.03 8.69 -14.27
CA ILE A 161 13.10 9.76 -13.91
C ILE A 161 11.88 9.75 -14.85
N LYS A 162 12.10 9.62 -16.17
CA LYS A 162 11.01 9.55 -17.15
C LYS A 162 10.09 8.35 -16.92
N GLN A 163 10.64 7.19 -16.55
CA GLN A 163 9.84 6.02 -16.18
C GLN A 163 9.04 6.23 -14.89
N LEU A 164 9.63 6.87 -13.88
CA LEU A 164 8.93 7.20 -12.63
C LEU A 164 7.79 8.19 -12.87
N ASN A 165 7.99 9.22 -13.69
CA ASN A 165 6.92 10.15 -14.06
C ASN A 165 5.73 9.44 -14.70
N LYS A 166 5.97 8.55 -15.67
CA LYS A 166 4.89 7.76 -16.28
C LYS A 166 4.11 6.92 -15.25
N LYS A 167 4.80 6.37 -14.23
CA LYS A 167 4.14 5.61 -13.15
C LYS A 167 3.30 6.52 -12.26
N ILE A 168 3.82 7.71 -11.91
CA ILE A 168 3.10 8.71 -11.11
C ILE A 168 1.84 9.17 -11.86
N ASP A 169 1.96 9.49 -13.15
CA ASP A 169 0.83 9.90 -14.00
C ASP A 169 -0.25 8.82 -14.08
N TYR A 170 0.16 7.56 -14.25
CA TYR A 170 -0.75 6.42 -14.22
C TYR A 170 -1.49 6.31 -12.87
N LEU A 171 -0.79 6.49 -11.75
CA LEU A 171 -1.41 6.46 -10.42
C LEU A 171 -2.37 7.64 -10.20
N ASN A 172 -2.07 8.83 -10.72
CA ASN A 172 -2.99 9.98 -10.67
C ASN A 172 -4.29 9.67 -11.43
N ASN A 173 -4.18 9.10 -12.63
CA ASN A 173 -5.38 8.71 -13.40
C ASN A 173 -6.23 7.67 -12.66
N LEU A 174 -5.60 6.69 -12.00
CA LEU A 174 -6.34 5.72 -11.18
C LEU A 174 -7.01 6.37 -9.96
N TYR A 175 -6.34 7.35 -9.36
CA TYR A 175 -6.86 8.09 -8.21
C TYR A 175 -8.12 8.87 -8.57
N ASP A 176 -8.14 9.55 -9.72
CA ASP A 176 -9.31 10.28 -10.23
C ASP A 176 -10.50 9.33 -10.45
N GLN A 177 -10.24 8.14 -11.03
CA GLN A 177 -11.26 7.11 -11.21
C GLN A 177 -11.84 6.60 -9.88
N VAL A 178 -11.01 6.42 -8.85
CA VAL A 178 -11.46 5.99 -7.52
C VAL A 178 -12.34 7.06 -6.87
N ILE A 179 -12.00 8.33 -7.00
CA ILE A 179 -12.81 9.45 -6.49
C ILE A 179 -14.17 9.48 -7.18
N GLU A 180 -14.21 9.37 -8.51
CA GLU A 180 -15.47 9.36 -9.27
C GLU A 180 -16.40 8.21 -8.87
N LEU A 181 -15.85 7.04 -8.54
CA LEU A 181 -16.62 5.86 -8.11
C LEU A 181 -17.11 5.95 -6.66
N SER A 182 -16.52 6.84 -5.86
CA SER A 182 -16.90 7.07 -4.46
C SER A 182 -17.98 8.14 -4.27
N LYS A 183 -18.34 8.86 -5.34
CA LYS A 183 -19.50 9.76 -5.42
C LYS A 183 -20.76 8.98 -5.81
#